data_AF-A0AAU9X6A4-F1
#
_entry.id   AF-A0AAU9X6A4-F1
#
_cell.length_a   1.000
_cell.length_b   1.000
_cell.length_c   1.000
_cell.angle_alpha   90.00
_cell.angle_beta   90.00
_cell.angle_gamma   90.00
#
_symmetry.space_group_name_H-M   'P 1'
#
loop_
_entity.id
_entity.type
_entity.pdbx_description
1 polymer ?
#
loop_
_entity_poly.entity_id
_entity_poly.type
_entity_poly.pdbx_seq_one_letter_code
_entity_poly.pdbx_strand_id
1 'polypeptide(L)'
;MEFYVEYHSPEGNWENGKTKLSVPALNTTTIEDVKYMLQVRIQVPVCDQRLFYQGRALTDDQMTLSRLYFREGDTLHLQFTAVADIQGMIELLDVLKKCAREIEEKPGNKLPDLNEDSPDVWQFYDRLLYTVEELGSFFLPWKCPRTVAQRHFFVQERGFDAFLEVFKFSRQLFLTEQQERDLILNENLQEAATTQFPLECLFNQRQLFLQMCCLCSLWNFGETIEDRRFLLSKDIFPLSVDALLLQTVPLKETSHIDMSSLAVNVNETAIGCFAGLVECDFNIQEKVSNMPAVVNKLLFMIDRYQSEPAGYSLFSSQVASNALFYCTFNVKSAQSLVNCGAVEKLLHITKAFLNDKDGNTPLRYYCCLSLARMCSAPLVKLDIDTCMAIHELIDLFLDSHVPNEISEWEEKSSYVWMTMVPLVHLAFAGRIENNRQRSSSTQKLGIFSLVHMLSIEENRQLALSENLFPYLVCLSWHLPCDGKEKLRTVLANNVFTPPSLKVAAKSVLALMRGLDMVFNL
;
A
#
# COMPACT_ATOMS: atom_id res chain seq x y z
N MET A 1 2.82 28.65 37.41
CA MET A 1 4.25 28.74 37.10
C MET A 1 4.40 28.80 35.60
N GLU A 2 5.24 29.69 35.08
CA GLU A 2 5.36 29.94 33.65
C GLU A 2 6.76 29.60 33.11
N PHE A 3 6.83 29.10 31.87
CA PHE A 3 8.10 28.79 31.20
C PHE A 3 7.95 28.88 29.68
N TYR A 4 9.06 28.79 28.96
CA TYR A 4 9.07 28.92 27.50
C TYR A 4 9.40 27.59 26.81
N VAL A 5 8.87 27.43 25.60
CA VAL A 5 9.26 26.35 24.69
C VAL A 5 9.66 26.97 23.37
N GLU A 6 10.90 26.76 22.98
CA GLU A 6 11.42 27.09 21.66
C GLU A 6 11.29 25.87 20.78
N TYR A 7 10.63 26.00 19.63
CA TYR A 7 10.34 24.88 18.76
C TYR A 7 10.92 25.10 17.37
N HIS A 8 11.42 24.02 16.77
CA HIS A 8 12.01 24.07 15.45
C HIS A 8 11.69 22.83 14.61
N SER A 9 11.52 23.05 13.31
CA SER A 9 11.38 21.99 12.30
C SER A 9 12.64 21.93 11.44
N PRO A 10 13.50 20.91 11.60
CA PRO A 10 14.75 20.81 10.83
C PRO A 10 14.53 20.58 9.33
N GLU A 11 13.41 19.97 8.95
CA GLU A 11 13.15 19.43 7.62
C GLU A 11 11.98 20.12 6.88
N GLY A 12 11.27 21.04 7.53
CA GLY A 12 10.08 21.69 6.96
C GLY A 12 10.18 23.22 6.92
N ASN A 13 9.43 23.83 5.99
CA ASN A 13 9.17 25.28 5.95
C ASN A 13 8.19 25.73 7.07
N TRP A 14 8.14 25.01 8.19
CA TRP A 14 7.28 25.34 9.32
C TRP A 14 7.95 26.38 10.21
N GLU A 15 7.16 27.27 10.80
CA GLU A 15 7.69 28.38 11.59
C GLU A 15 8.49 27.86 12.79
N ASN A 16 9.76 28.26 12.88
CA ASN A 16 10.51 28.20 14.13
C ASN A 16 9.96 29.30 15.04
N GLY A 17 9.73 28.99 16.31
CA GLY A 17 9.09 29.96 17.19
C GLY A 17 9.31 29.69 18.66
N LYS A 18 8.64 30.52 19.46
CA LYS A 18 8.69 30.47 20.91
C LYS A 18 7.29 30.65 21.47
N THR A 19 6.84 29.70 22.29
CA THR A 19 5.55 29.77 22.99
C THR A 19 5.76 29.75 24.50
N LYS A 20 4.84 30.37 25.24
CA LYS A 20 4.90 30.49 26.70
C LYS A 20 3.86 29.59 27.36
N LEU A 21 4.25 28.53 28.03
CA LEU A 21 3.33 27.63 28.74
C LEU A 21 3.13 28.07 30.19
N SER A 22 1.94 27.78 30.72
CA SER A 22 1.59 28.03 32.13
C SER A 22 1.04 26.74 32.72
N VAL A 23 1.62 26.32 33.84
CA VAL A 23 1.29 25.06 34.53
C VAL A 23 0.98 25.32 36.00
N PRO A 24 0.10 24.52 36.62
CA PRO A 24 -0.30 24.72 38.01
C PRO A 24 0.87 24.53 38.98
N ALA A 25 1.66 23.47 38.82
CA ALA A 25 2.84 23.21 39.65
C ALA A 25 3.86 22.31 38.94
N LEU A 26 5.15 22.66 39.04
CA LEU A 26 6.25 21.89 38.39
C LEU A 26 6.46 20.50 39.01
N ASN A 27 6.01 20.25 40.23
CA ASN A 27 6.18 18.96 40.90
C ASN A 27 5.17 17.90 40.43
N THR A 28 4.04 18.30 39.85
CA THR A 28 3.00 17.40 39.36
C THR A 28 2.96 17.34 37.84
N THR A 29 3.36 18.40 37.13
CA THR A 29 3.38 18.40 35.66
C THR A 29 4.47 17.48 35.13
N THR A 30 4.05 16.51 34.31
CA THR A 30 4.88 15.54 33.60
C THR A 30 5.34 16.04 32.23
N ILE A 31 6.28 15.33 31.59
CA ILE A 31 6.66 15.60 30.20
C ILE A 31 5.48 15.33 29.25
N GLU A 32 4.70 14.30 29.52
CA GLU A 32 3.46 14.02 28.78
C GLU A 32 2.48 15.19 28.82
N ASP A 33 2.23 15.77 30.01
CA ASP A 33 1.35 16.94 30.16
C ASP A 33 1.84 18.11 29.30
N VAL A 34 3.15 18.37 29.29
CA VAL A 34 3.78 19.42 28.46
C VAL A 34 3.57 19.16 26.98
N LYS A 35 3.73 17.91 26.54
CA LYS A 35 3.50 17.54 25.13
C LYS A 35 2.05 17.75 24.72
N TYR A 36 1.08 17.39 25.56
CA TYR A 36 -0.34 17.64 25.28
C TYR A 36 -0.68 19.14 25.22
N MET A 37 -0.12 19.95 26.12
CA MET A 37 -0.26 21.40 26.05
C MET A 37 0.32 21.98 24.76
N LEU A 38 1.45 21.45 24.30
CA LEU A 38 2.06 21.84 23.03
C LEU A 38 1.23 21.41 21.82
N GLN A 39 0.70 20.18 21.84
CA GLN A 39 -0.14 19.66 20.75
C GLN A 39 -1.29 20.62 20.43
N VAL A 40 -2.02 21.08 21.45
CA VAL A 40 -3.13 22.03 21.27
C VAL A 40 -2.65 23.35 20.66
N ARG A 41 -1.46 23.83 21.06
CA ARG A 41 -0.97 25.16 20.68
C ARG A 41 -0.31 25.23 19.32
N ILE A 42 0.46 24.21 18.95
CA ILE A 42 1.27 24.22 17.72
C ILE A 42 0.85 23.14 16.74
N GLN A 43 -0.20 22.37 17.06
CA GLN A 43 -0.81 21.35 16.20
C GLN A 43 0.18 20.22 15.82
N VAL A 44 1.09 19.86 16.72
CA VAL A 44 2.04 18.75 16.55
C VAL A 44 1.62 17.57 17.42
N PRO A 45 1.42 16.36 16.86
CA PRO A 45 1.03 15.18 17.63
C PRO A 45 2.02 14.89 18.77
N VAL A 46 1.56 14.49 19.96
CA VAL A 46 2.40 14.15 21.11
C VAL A 46 3.51 13.14 20.74
N CYS A 47 3.18 12.14 19.94
CA CYS A 47 4.13 11.12 19.48
C CYS A 47 5.23 11.65 18.53
N ASP A 48 5.01 12.79 17.88
CA ASP A 48 6.01 13.45 17.01
C ASP A 48 6.91 14.44 17.75
N GLN A 49 6.59 14.74 19.01
CA GLN A 49 7.30 15.74 19.79
C GLN A 49 8.56 15.17 20.47
N ARG A 50 9.72 15.70 20.09
CA ARG A 50 11.00 15.42 20.77
C ARG A 50 11.41 16.62 21.60
N LEU A 51 11.20 16.52 22.92
CA LEU A 51 11.57 17.58 23.87
C LEU A 51 12.99 17.41 24.38
N PHE A 52 13.66 18.54 24.61
CA PHE A 52 15.01 18.62 25.13
C PHE A 52 15.10 19.67 26.22
N TYR A 53 15.93 19.38 27.22
CA TYR A 53 16.31 20.33 28.27
C TYR A 53 17.80 20.22 28.54
N GLN A 54 18.51 21.35 28.55
CA GLN A 54 19.97 21.40 28.73
C GLN A 54 20.74 20.46 27.78
N GLY A 55 20.29 20.36 26.53
CA GLY A 55 20.88 19.49 25.51
C GLY A 55 20.58 17.99 25.66
N ARG A 56 19.78 17.59 26.65
CA ARG A 56 19.38 16.19 26.86
C ARG A 56 17.97 15.95 26.34
N ALA A 57 17.79 14.89 25.56
CA ALA A 57 16.48 14.43 25.13
C ALA A 57 15.66 13.93 26.33
N LEU A 58 14.40 14.36 26.41
CA LEU A 58 13.46 13.96 27.45
C LEU A 58 12.64 12.77 26.93
N THR A 59 13.03 11.56 27.34
CA THR A 59 12.45 10.30 26.84
C THR A 59 11.48 9.63 27.81
N ASP A 60 11.45 10.05 29.08
CA ASP A 60 10.54 9.53 30.09
C ASP A 60 9.34 10.46 30.22
N ASP A 61 8.21 10.04 29.63
CA ASP A 61 6.96 10.82 29.60
C ASP A 61 6.37 11.05 31.00
N GLN A 62 6.64 10.15 31.96
CA GLN A 62 6.15 10.24 33.34
C GLN A 62 7.08 11.07 34.25
N MET A 63 8.21 11.55 33.73
CA MET A 63 9.13 12.40 34.47
C MET A 63 8.47 13.76 34.76
N THR A 64 8.42 14.18 36.03
CA THR A 64 7.92 15.51 36.37
C THR A 64 8.98 16.58 36.13
N LEU A 65 8.55 17.81 35.83
CA LEU A 65 9.46 18.94 35.58
C LEU A 65 10.40 19.19 36.77
N SER A 66 9.89 19.07 38.00
CA SER A 66 10.73 19.22 39.21
C SER A 66 11.89 18.21 39.30
N ARG A 67 11.71 16.98 38.80
CA ARG A 67 12.76 15.94 38.80
C ARG A 67 13.87 16.25 37.80
N LEU A 68 13.61 17.11 36.82
CA LEU A 68 14.61 17.67 35.92
C LEU A 68 15.36 18.86 36.52
N TYR A 69 15.05 19.23 37.78
CA TYR A 69 15.48 20.49 38.40
C TYR A 69 15.04 21.73 37.60
N PHE A 70 13.97 21.60 36.81
CA PHE A 70 13.40 22.66 36.00
C PHE A 70 12.83 23.77 36.88
N ARG A 71 13.01 25.02 36.48
CA ARG A 71 12.61 26.21 37.24
C ARG A 71 11.63 27.06 36.45
N GLU A 72 10.90 27.91 37.15
CA GLU A 72 10.09 28.95 36.52
C GLU A 72 10.98 29.88 35.68
N GLY A 73 10.53 30.17 34.45
CA GLY A 73 11.28 30.94 33.46
C GLY A 73 12.25 30.15 32.59
N ASP A 74 12.50 28.86 32.89
CA ASP A 74 13.36 28.01 32.06
C ASP A 74 12.79 27.82 30.64
N THR A 75 13.63 27.31 29.73
CA THR A 75 13.26 27.05 28.33
C THR A 75 13.46 25.57 27.98
N LEU A 76 12.43 24.96 27.40
CA LEU A 76 12.53 23.67 26.71
C LEU A 76 12.74 23.89 25.21
N HIS A 77 13.40 22.94 24.57
CA HIS A 77 13.52 22.91 23.11
C HIS A 77 12.69 21.75 22.55
N LEU A 78 11.88 22.02 21.54
CA LEU A 78 11.07 21.03 20.84
C LEU A 78 11.56 20.85 19.40
N GLN A 79 11.74 19.59 19.00
CA GLN A 79 11.96 19.21 17.61
C GLN A 79 10.78 18.38 17.10
N PHE A 80 10.35 18.66 15.88
CA PHE A 80 9.28 17.94 15.19
C PHE A 80 9.48 18.02 13.67
N THR A 81 8.81 17.14 12.92
CA THR A 81 8.92 17.13 11.45
C THR A 81 7.87 18.03 10.81
N ALA A 82 6.60 17.88 11.17
CA ALA A 82 5.51 18.66 10.60
C ALA A 82 4.37 18.91 11.59
N VAL A 83 3.54 19.91 11.28
CA VAL A 83 2.25 20.14 11.96
C VAL A 83 1.14 19.36 11.24
N ALA A 84 0.13 18.96 11.99
CA ALA A 84 -1.10 18.33 11.49
C ALA A 84 -2.28 19.31 11.57
N ASP A 85 -3.40 18.97 10.93
CA ASP A 85 -4.67 19.67 11.13
C ASP A 85 -5.47 19.07 12.31
N ILE A 86 -4.92 19.21 13.51
CA ILE A 86 -5.51 18.55 14.68
C ILE A 86 -6.94 19.06 14.93
N GLN A 87 -7.16 20.37 14.80
CA GLN A 87 -8.48 20.95 15.00
C GLN A 87 -9.53 20.42 14.02
N GLY A 88 -9.21 20.29 12.73
CA GLY A 88 -10.12 19.72 11.73
C GLY A 88 -10.40 18.24 11.95
N MET A 89 -9.42 17.48 12.46
CA MET A 89 -9.56 16.05 12.68
C MET A 89 -10.36 15.69 13.95
N ILE A 90 -10.27 16.49 15.03
CA ILE A 90 -10.89 16.16 16.33
C ILE A 90 -12.41 15.95 16.20
N GLU A 91 -13.12 16.86 15.51
CA GLU A 91 -14.57 16.78 15.37
C GLU A 91 -15.00 15.50 14.64
N LEU A 92 -14.29 15.15 13.57
CA LEU A 92 -14.53 13.93 12.80
C LEU A 92 -14.18 12.68 13.61
N LEU A 93 -13.09 12.70 14.38
CA LEU A 93 -12.70 11.60 15.26
C LEU A 93 -13.73 11.33 16.35
N ASP A 94 -14.33 12.37 16.92
CA ASP A 94 -15.37 12.22 17.94
C ASP A 94 -16.63 11.57 17.35
N VAL A 95 -17.01 11.97 16.13
CA VAL A 95 -18.12 11.34 15.40
C VAL A 95 -17.82 9.88 15.08
N LEU A 96 -16.63 9.59 14.56
CA LEU A 96 -16.19 8.23 14.24
C LEU A 96 -16.23 7.32 15.49
N LYS A 97 -15.64 7.78 16.60
CA LYS A 97 -15.61 7.04 17.87
C LYS A 97 -17.01 6.83 18.43
N LYS A 98 -17.91 7.81 18.29
CA LYS A 98 -19.31 7.68 18.69
C LYS A 98 -20.02 6.61 17.86
N CYS A 99 -19.88 6.65 16.53
CA CYS A 99 -20.45 5.65 15.64
C CYS A 99 -19.88 4.24 15.92
N ALA A 100 -18.58 4.11 16.17
CA ALA A 100 -17.96 2.84 16.53
C ALA A 100 -18.56 2.24 17.83
N ARG A 101 -18.75 3.06 18.87
CA ARG A 101 -19.43 2.61 20.10
C ARG A 101 -20.89 2.19 19.84
N GLU A 102 -21.62 2.95 19.04
CA GLU A 102 -23.01 2.61 18.64
C GLU A 102 -23.07 1.28 17.86
N ILE A 103 -22.01 0.91 17.13
CA ILE A 103 -21.88 -0.38 16.45
C ILE A 103 -21.59 -1.50 17.47
N GLU A 104 -20.64 -1.30 18.38
CA GLU A 104 -20.23 -2.29 19.38
C GLU A 104 -21.33 -2.63 20.39
N GLU A 105 -22.16 -1.65 20.77
CA GLU A 105 -23.24 -1.82 21.76
C GLU A 105 -24.45 -2.61 21.23
N LYS A 106 -24.55 -2.84 19.91
CA LYS A 106 -25.66 -3.63 19.33
C LYS A 106 -25.46 -5.13 19.62
N PRO A 107 -26.42 -5.80 20.29
CA PRO A 107 -26.23 -7.17 20.73
C PRO A 107 -26.12 -8.16 19.55
N GLY A 108 -24.95 -8.80 19.44
CA GLY A 108 -24.75 -10.03 18.67
C GLY A 108 -24.36 -9.91 17.20
N ASN A 109 -23.72 -8.81 16.76
CA ASN A 109 -23.40 -8.56 15.34
C ASN A 109 -24.64 -8.64 14.42
N LYS A 110 -25.84 -8.45 14.98
CA LYS A 110 -27.08 -8.51 14.20
C LYS A 110 -27.26 -7.17 13.49
N LEU A 111 -27.46 -7.25 12.18
CA LEU A 111 -27.88 -6.15 11.33
C LEU A 111 -29.11 -5.43 11.93
N PRO A 112 -29.27 -4.12 11.71
CA PRO A 112 -30.43 -3.40 12.23
C PRO A 112 -31.73 -4.04 11.77
N ASP A 113 -32.70 -4.13 12.67
CA ASP A 113 -34.05 -4.58 12.31
C ASP A 113 -34.71 -3.53 11.40
N LEU A 114 -34.84 -3.83 10.10
CA LEU A 114 -35.33 -2.91 9.07
C LEU A 114 -36.88 -2.87 9.00
N ASN A 115 -37.57 -3.29 10.06
CA ASN A 115 -39.03 -3.41 10.11
C ASN A 115 -39.78 -2.08 9.84
N GLU A 116 -39.15 -0.93 10.03
CA GLU A 116 -39.64 0.37 9.57
C GLU A 116 -38.47 1.21 9.03
N ASP A 117 -38.72 1.95 7.93
CA ASP A 117 -37.79 2.93 7.35
C ASP A 117 -37.55 4.07 8.37
N SER A 118 -36.62 3.85 9.30
CA SER A 118 -36.29 4.80 10.35
C SER A 118 -35.30 5.84 9.82
N PRO A 119 -35.66 7.14 9.80
CA PRO A 119 -34.74 8.21 9.39
C PRO A 119 -33.41 8.21 10.17
N ASP A 120 -33.42 7.70 11.41
CA ASP A 120 -32.25 7.65 12.27
C ASP A 120 -31.15 6.72 11.72
N VAL A 121 -31.54 5.62 11.04
CA VAL A 121 -30.59 4.67 10.44
C VAL A 121 -29.86 5.31 9.27
N TRP A 122 -30.57 6.02 8.41
CA TRP A 122 -29.96 6.66 7.23
C TRP A 122 -29.13 7.88 7.61
N GLN A 123 -29.59 8.66 8.59
CA GLN A 123 -28.81 9.76 9.13
C GLN A 123 -27.51 9.28 9.80
N PHE A 124 -27.54 8.11 10.44
CA PHE A 124 -26.32 7.45 10.95
C PHE A 124 -25.35 7.12 9.80
N TYR A 125 -25.82 6.52 8.71
CA TYR A 125 -24.97 6.17 7.57
C TYR A 125 -24.39 7.39 6.87
N ASP A 126 -25.20 8.42 6.59
CA ASP A 126 -24.73 9.62 5.91
C ASP A 126 -23.66 10.33 6.76
N ARG A 127 -23.86 10.42 8.08
CA ARG A 127 -22.88 10.96 9.02
C ARG A 127 -21.59 10.14 9.03
N LEU A 128 -21.71 8.81 9.11
CA LEU A 128 -20.57 7.89 9.18
C LEU A 128 -19.75 7.92 7.89
N LEU A 129 -20.44 7.88 6.75
CA LEU A 129 -19.83 7.88 5.44
C LEU A 129 -19.03 9.15 5.20
N TYR A 130 -19.65 10.32 5.43
CA TYR A 130 -18.98 11.62 5.36
C TYR A 130 -17.75 11.65 6.27
N THR A 131 -17.89 11.16 7.50
CA THR A 131 -16.79 11.13 8.47
C THR A 131 -15.60 10.30 7.97
N VAL A 132 -15.86 9.12 7.40
CA VAL A 132 -14.80 8.24 6.87
C VAL A 132 -14.13 8.86 5.64
N GLU A 133 -14.90 9.42 4.72
CA GLU A 133 -14.38 10.07 3.52
C GLU A 133 -13.50 11.28 3.86
N GLU A 134 -13.98 12.17 4.73
CA GLU A 134 -13.23 13.35 5.15
C GLU A 134 -11.97 12.98 5.93
N LEU A 135 -12.05 12.00 6.85
CA LEU A 135 -10.85 11.49 7.54
C LEU A 135 -9.83 10.89 6.58
N GLY A 136 -10.30 10.13 5.58
CA GLY A 136 -9.44 9.57 4.52
C GLY A 136 -8.73 10.65 3.69
N SER A 137 -9.32 11.84 3.55
CA SER A 137 -8.72 12.97 2.84
C SER A 137 -7.49 13.55 3.55
N PHE A 138 -7.42 13.47 4.90
CA PHE A 138 -6.24 13.87 5.68
C PHE A 138 -5.03 12.95 5.46
N PHE A 139 -5.18 11.82 4.77
CA PHE A 139 -4.05 10.95 4.44
C PHE A 139 -3.43 11.27 3.07
N LEU A 140 -3.95 12.28 2.36
CA LEU A 140 -3.45 12.76 1.07
C LEU A 140 -3.06 14.25 1.10
N PRO A 141 -2.15 14.70 0.22
CA PRO A 141 -1.38 13.89 -0.72
C PRO A 141 -0.28 13.06 -0.02
N TRP A 142 0.13 11.96 -0.64
CA TRP A 142 1.35 11.25 -0.26
C TRP A 142 2.60 12.13 -0.47
N LYS A 143 3.71 11.71 0.12
CA LYS A 143 5.01 12.40 0.14
C LYS A 143 4.91 13.78 0.80
N CYS A 144 3.97 13.94 1.73
CA CYS A 144 3.70 15.19 2.43
C CYS A 144 3.98 15.00 3.94
N PRO A 145 4.94 15.73 4.53
CA PRO A 145 5.22 15.64 5.97
C PRO A 145 3.99 15.88 6.86
N ARG A 146 3.06 16.74 6.42
CA ARG A 146 1.79 16.99 7.14
C ARG A 146 0.89 15.76 7.20
N THR A 147 0.80 14.97 6.13
CA THR A 147 -0.05 13.76 6.14
C THR A 147 0.51 12.66 7.02
N VAL A 148 1.85 12.55 7.12
CA VAL A 148 2.52 11.68 8.10
C VAL A 148 2.09 12.05 9.53
N ALA A 149 2.19 13.35 9.90
CA ALA A 149 1.76 13.82 11.22
C ALA A 149 0.25 13.57 11.47
N GLN A 150 -0.59 13.72 10.44
CA GLN A 150 -2.02 13.44 10.52
C GLN A 150 -2.31 11.94 10.77
N ARG A 151 -1.57 11.02 10.14
CA ARG A 151 -1.66 9.58 10.43
C ARG A 151 -1.23 9.23 11.85
N HIS A 152 -0.13 9.82 12.31
CA HIS A 152 0.34 9.64 13.69
C HIS A 152 -0.69 10.13 14.71
N PHE A 153 -1.28 11.32 14.50
CA PHE A 153 -2.36 11.84 15.33
C PHE A 153 -3.58 10.92 15.33
N PHE A 154 -4.00 10.45 14.16
CA PHE A 154 -5.14 9.54 14.01
C PHE A 154 -4.96 8.25 14.83
N VAL A 155 -3.75 7.66 14.84
CA VAL A 155 -3.43 6.48 15.64
C VAL A 155 -3.34 6.82 17.13
N GLN A 156 -2.65 7.92 17.48
CA GLN A 156 -2.49 8.38 18.87
C GLN A 156 -3.83 8.55 19.56
N GLU A 157 -4.80 9.15 18.87
CA GLU A 157 -6.15 9.39 19.41
C GLU A 157 -7.05 8.15 19.36
N ARG A 158 -6.52 6.96 19.07
CA ARG A 158 -7.29 5.72 18.89
C ARG A 158 -8.35 5.82 17.78
N GLY A 159 -8.16 6.71 16.81
CA GLY A 159 -9.01 6.85 15.64
C GLY A 159 -9.00 5.58 14.79
N PHE A 160 -7.83 4.95 14.64
CA PHE A 160 -7.71 3.71 13.87
C PHE A 160 -8.52 2.55 14.47
N ASP A 161 -8.55 2.41 15.81
CA ASP A 161 -9.32 1.35 16.46
C ASP A 161 -10.82 1.52 16.17
N ALA A 162 -11.34 2.76 16.30
CA ALA A 162 -12.74 3.06 15.97
C ALA A 162 -13.06 2.85 14.48
N PHE A 163 -12.15 3.27 13.60
CA PHE A 163 -12.26 3.03 12.17
C PHE A 163 -12.30 1.54 11.82
N LEU A 164 -11.50 0.71 12.49
CA LEU A 164 -11.47 -0.72 12.24
C LEU A 164 -12.81 -1.39 12.57
N GLU A 165 -13.49 -0.97 13.64
CA GLU A 165 -14.82 -1.47 13.96
C GLU A 165 -15.85 -1.06 12.91
N VAL A 166 -15.77 0.16 12.39
CA VAL A 166 -16.60 0.63 11.26
C VAL A 166 -16.33 -0.20 10.01
N PHE A 167 -15.06 -0.50 9.70
CA PHE A 167 -14.72 -1.32 8.54
C PHE A 167 -15.18 -2.78 8.68
N LYS A 168 -15.12 -3.36 9.88
CA LYS A 168 -15.70 -4.70 10.13
C LYS A 168 -17.22 -4.67 9.97
N PHE A 169 -17.88 -3.63 10.46
CA PHE A 169 -19.31 -3.43 10.30
C PHE A 169 -19.71 -3.28 8.83
N SER A 170 -18.92 -2.56 8.02
CA SER A 170 -19.23 -2.33 6.60
C SER A 170 -19.28 -3.61 5.76
N ARG A 171 -18.74 -4.70 6.29
CA ARG A 171 -18.72 -6.02 5.64
C ARG A 171 -19.95 -6.87 5.92
N GLN A 172 -20.84 -6.43 6.81
CA GLN A 172 -22.04 -7.16 7.17
C GLN A 172 -23.13 -6.88 6.13
N LEU A 173 -23.45 -7.88 5.32
CA LEU A 173 -24.51 -7.81 4.30
C LEU A 173 -25.69 -8.69 4.73
N PHE A 174 -26.92 -8.22 4.46
CA PHE A 174 -28.09 -9.09 4.48
C PHE A 174 -27.94 -10.12 3.37
N LEU A 175 -27.85 -11.39 3.76
CA LEU A 175 -28.06 -12.49 2.85
C LEU A 175 -29.56 -12.69 2.78
N THR A 176 -30.15 -12.40 1.62
CA THR A 176 -31.59 -12.54 1.40
C THR A 176 -31.98 -13.99 1.65
N GLU A 177 -33.00 -14.24 2.46
CA GLU A 177 -33.63 -15.57 2.60
C GLU A 177 -34.08 -16.17 1.24
N GLN A 178 -34.10 -15.37 0.16
CA GLN A 178 -34.25 -15.85 -1.22
C GLN A 178 -33.08 -16.70 -1.75
N GLN A 179 -31.85 -16.54 -1.24
CA GLN A 179 -30.73 -17.41 -1.62
C GLN A 179 -30.83 -18.82 -0.99
N GLU A 180 -31.51 -18.98 0.14
CA GLU A 180 -31.87 -20.30 0.68
C GLU A 180 -33.06 -20.93 -0.07
N ARG A 181 -34.02 -20.11 -0.56
CA ARG A 181 -35.23 -20.59 -1.26
C ARG A 181 -35.01 -20.96 -2.73
N ASP A 182 -34.10 -20.30 -3.46
CA ASP A 182 -33.78 -20.71 -4.84
C ASP A 182 -33.09 -22.09 -4.92
N LEU A 183 -32.61 -22.61 -3.78
CA LEU A 183 -32.13 -23.98 -3.60
C LEU A 183 -33.22 -24.96 -3.11
N ILE A 184 -34.38 -24.48 -2.69
CA ILE A 184 -35.46 -25.29 -2.13
C ILE A 184 -36.79 -24.89 -2.81
N LEU A 185 -37.01 -25.42 -4.01
CA LEU A 185 -38.31 -25.78 -4.57
C LEU A 185 -39.56 -24.95 -4.21
N ASN A 186 -40.19 -24.46 -5.28
CA ASN A 186 -41.63 -24.21 -5.44
C ASN A 186 -42.18 -22.84 -5.08
N GLU A 187 -42.95 -22.33 -6.05
CA GLU A 187 -44.02 -21.35 -5.92
C GLU A 187 -44.76 -21.54 -4.59
N ASN A 188 -44.63 -20.60 -3.67
CA ASN A 188 -45.71 -20.04 -2.86
C ASN A 188 -45.11 -19.18 -1.73
N LEU A 189 -45.62 -17.95 -1.64
CA LEU A 189 -45.61 -16.97 -0.53
C LEU A 189 -45.21 -15.59 -1.06
N GLN A 190 -46.16 -14.92 -1.71
CA GLN A 190 -45.93 -13.71 -2.52
C GLN A 190 -46.47 -12.41 -1.88
N GLU A 191 -46.99 -12.42 -0.66
CA GLU A 191 -47.72 -11.24 -0.11
C GLU A 191 -47.12 -10.62 1.18
N ALA A 192 -45.96 -11.09 1.66
CA ALA A 192 -45.23 -10.42 2.77
C ALA A 192 -43.82 -9.92 2.38
N ALA A 193 -43.36 -10.20 1.15
CA ALA A 193 -41.97 -10.02 0.73
C ALA A 193 -41.69 -8.70 -0.04
N THR A 194 -42.70 -7.84 -0.25
CA THR A 194 -42.59 -6.70 -1.19
C THR A 194 -42.06 -5.40 -0.60
N THR A 195 -42.06 -5.20 0.72
CA THR A 195 -41.53 -3.99 1.38
C THR A 195 -40.19 -4.18 2.08
N GLN A 196 -39.85 -5.39 2.50
CA GLN A 196 -38.60 -5.70 3.22
C GLN A 196 -37.40 -5.90 2.27
N PHE A 197 -37.63 -6.53 1.11
CA PHE A 197 -36.61 -6.76 0.08
C PHE A 197 -35.95 -5.47 -0.46
N PRO A 198 -36.67 -4.35 -0.68
CA PRO A 198 -36.05 -3.08 -1.07
C PRO A 198 -35.12 -2.46 -0.02
N LEU A 199 -35.47 -2.55 1.27
CA LEU A 199 -34.69 -1.94 2.37
C LEU A 199 -33.38 -2.70 2.64
N GLU A 200 -33.40 -4.04 2.58
CA GLU A 200 -32.20 -4.88 2.70
C GLU A 200 -31.22 -4.63 1.53
N CYS A 201 -31.74 -4.47 0.31
CA CYS A 201 -30.95 -4.13 -0.86
C CYS A 201 -30.29 -2.74 -0.72
N LEU A 202 -31.07 -1.74 -0.29
CA LEU A 202 -30.56 -0.39 -0.03
C LEU A 202 -29.49 -0.39 1.08
N PHE A 203 -29.70 -1.17 2.14
CA PHE A 203 -28.72 -1.35 3.20
C PHE A 203 -27.43 -1.96 2.67
N ASN A 204 -27.51 -3.05 1.91
CA ASN A 204 -26.34 -3.70 1.31
C ASN A 204 -25.58 -2.74 0.39
N GLN A 205 -26.29 -1.93 -0.41
CA GLN A 205 -25.67 -0.89 -1.22
C GLN A 205 -24.86 0.10 -0.36
N ARG A 206 -25.44 0.60 0.74
CA ARG A 206 -24.75 1.52 1.66
C ARG A 206 -23.56 0.87 2.34
N GLN A 207 -23.64 -0.42 2.66
CA GLN A 207 -22.53 -1.19 3.21
C GLN A 207 -21.37 -1.34 2.23
N LEU A 208 -21.66 -1.69 0.96
CA LEU A 208 -20.63 -1.76 -0.07
C LEU A 208 -19.95 -0.41 -0.31
N PHE A 209 -20.73 0.68 -0.30
CA PHE A 209 -20.17 2.02 -0.44
C PHE A 209 -19.31 2.41 0.77
N LEU A 210 -19.77 2.14 1.99
CA LEU A 210 -18.98 2.36 3.20
C LEU A 210 -17.69 1.52 3.21
N GLN A 211 -17.78 0.26 2.76
CA GLN A 211 -16.63 -0.64 2.64
C GLN A 211 -15.61 -0.10 1.64
N MET A 212 -16.07 0.42 0.50
CA MET A 212 -15.24 1.10 -0.48
C MET A 212 -14.52 2.30 0.15
N CYS A 213 -15.23 3.20 0.85
CA CYS A 213 -14.61 4.38 1.48
C CYS A 213 -13.62 4.01 2.59
N CYS A 214 -13.88 2.94 3.34
CA CYS A 214 -12.93 2.39 4.30
C CYS A 214 -11.66 1.87 3.59
N LEU A 215 -11.80 1.11 2.52
CA LEU A 215 -10.66 0.60 1.74
C LEU A 215 -9.84 1.75 1.11
N CYS A 216 -10.50 2.79 0.61
CA CYS A 216 -9.84 4.00 0.09
C CYS A 216 -9.01 4.65 1.19
N SER A 217 -9.59 4.82 2.38
CA SER A 217 -8.92 5.41 3.54
C SER A 217 -7.74 4.57 4.00
N LEU A 218 -7.87 3.24 4.00
CA LEU A 218 -6.78 2.30 4.32
C LEU A 218 -5.64 2.36 3.31
N TRP A 219 -5.98 2.44 2.01
CA TRP A 219 -4.97 2.62 0.97
C TRP A 219 -4.23 3.93 1.20
N ASN A 220 -4.93 5.05 1.34
CA ASN A 220 -4.31 6.36 1.58
C ASN A 220 -3.48 6.38 2.87
N PHE A 221 -3.91 5.68 3.91
CA PHE A 221 -3.16 5.53 5.16
C PHE A 221 -1.86 4.74 4.97
N GLY A 222 -1.88 3.67 4.18
CA GLY A 222 -0.77 2.74 3.96
C GLY A 222 0.36 3.26 3.06
N GLU A 223 0.77 4.52 3.22
CA GLU A 223 1.79 5.17 2.39
C GLU A 223 3.20 4.61 2.65
N THR A 224 3.63 4.57 3.92
CA THR A 224 5.01 4.21 4.31
C THR A 224 5.14 2.74 4.70
N ILE A 225 6.38 2.25 4.84
CA ILE A 225 6.62 0.89 5.31
C ILE A 225 6.16 0.70 6.76
N GLU A 226 6.29 1.73 7.60
CA GLU A 226 5.79 1.74 8.98
C GLU A 226 4.26 1.67 9.01
N ASP A 227 3.57 2.46 8.17
CA ASP A 227 2.11 2.44 8.07
C ASP A 227 1.61 1.04 7.68
N ARG A 228 2.21 0.43 6.65
CA ARG A 228 1.84 -0.91 6.16
C ARG A 228 2.13 -2.00 7.20
N ARG A 229 3.23 -1.92 7.94
CA ARG A 229 3.52 -2.83 9.07
C ARG A 229 2.50 -2.67 10.18
N PHE A 230 2.09 -1.44 10.49
CA PHE A 230 1.02 -1.18 11.44
C PHE A 230 -0.30 -1.80 10.97
N LEU A 231 -0.69 -1.64 9.70
CA LEU A 231 -1.89 -2.29 9.13
C LEU A 231 -1.82 -3.82 9.22
N LEU A 232 -0.67 -4.43 8.94
CA LEU A 232 -0.47 -5.87 9.12
C LEU A 232 -0.65 -6.30 10.58
N SER A 233 -0.17 -5.51 11.54
CA SER A 233 -0.34 -5.77 12.99
C SER A 233 -1.80 -5.69 13.47
N LYS A 234 -2.69 -5.09 12.67
CA LYS A 234 -4.11 -4.92 12.95
C LYS A 234 -5.00 -5.89 12.17
N ASP A 235 -4.43 -6.95 11.61
CA ASP A 235 -5.12 -7.99 10.83
C ASP A 235 -5.92 -7.46 9.64
N ILE A 236 -5.44 -6.39 8.97
CA ILE A 236 -6.10 -5.82 7.80
C ILE A 236 -5.96 -6.72 6.57
N PHE A 237 -4.88 -7.50 6.45
CA PHE A 237 -4.61 -8.31 5.26
C PHE A 237 -5.77 -9.29 4.93
N PRO A 238 -6.26 -10.15 5.84
CA PRO A 238 -7.42 -11.00 5.57
C PRO A 238 -8.66 -10.19 5.14
N LEU A 239 -8.90 -9.03 5.76
CA LEU A 239 -10.05 -8.19 5.42
C LEU A 239 -9.96 -7.63 3.99
N SER A 240 -8.75 -7.26 3.55
CA SER A 240 -8.51 -6.82 2.17
C SER A 240 -8.68 -7.95 1.15
N VAL A 241 -8.30 -9.19 1.50
CA VAL A 241 -8.49 -10.37 0.65
C VAL A 241 -9.98 -10.67 0.48
N ASP A 242 -10.75 -10.65 1.56
CA ASP A 242 -12.19 -10.90 1.51
C ASP A 242 -12.89 -9.85 0.63
N ALA A 243 -12.49 -8.58 0.74
CA ALA A 243 -12.99 -7.50 -0.10
C ALA A 243 -12.59 -7.66 -1.57
N LEU A 244 -11.37 -8.11 -1.87
CA LEU A 244 -10.89 -8.37 -3.23
C LEU A 244 -11.61 -9.54 -3.89
N LEU A 245 -11.99 -10.56 -3.10
CA LEU A 245 -12.70 -11.75 -3.57
C LEU A 245 -14.23 -11.60 -3.51
N LEU A 246 -14.73 -10.46 -3.08
CA LEU A 246 -16.17 -10.19 -3.01
C LEU A 246 -16.80 -10.36 -4.40
N GLN A 247 -17.82 -11.21 -4.47
CA GLN A 247 -18.68 -11.40 -5.64
C GLN A 247 -20.13 -11.23 -5.20
N THR A 248 -20.92 -10.46 -5.95
CA THR A 248 -22.36 -10.34 -5.75
C THR A 248 -23.08 -11.13 -6.84
N VAL A 249 -24.12 -11.90 -6.46
CA VAL A 249 -24.97 -12.57 -7.44
C VAL A 249 -25.75 -11.51 -8.23
N PRO A 250 -25.82 -11.57 -9.57
CA PRO A 250 -26.65 -10.67 -10.34
C PRO A 250 -28.11 -10.87 -9.92
N LEU A 251 -28.73 -9.85 -9.30
CA LEU A 251 -30.17 -9.83 -9.11
C LEU A 251 -30.80 -9.75 -10.51
N LYS A 252 -31.72 -10.67 -10.85
CA LYS A 252 -32.45 -10.65 -12.12
C LYS A 252 -33.06 -9.26 -12.33
N GLU A 253 -32.52 -8.51 -13.31
CA GLU A 253 -33.00 -7.32 -14.07
C GLU A 253 -34.18 -6.46 -13.55
N THR A 254 -34.51 -6.48 -12.26
CA THR A 254 -35.75 -5.89 -11.73
C THR A 254 -35.52 -4.78 -10.71
N SER A 255 -34.26 -4.47 -10.35
CA SER A 255 -33.94 -3.32 -9.49
C SER A 255 -32.97 -2.36 -10.18
N HIS A 256 -33.28 -1.06 -10.14
CA HIS A 256 -32.45 0.06 -10.63
C HIS A 256 -31.05 0.20 -9.98
N ILE A 257 -30.62 -0.75 -9.14
CA ILE A 257 -29.38 -0.72 -8.36
C ILE A 257 -28.48 -1.87 -8.82
N ASP A 258 -27.35 -1.55 -9.47
CA ASP A 258 -26.37 -2.54 -9.92
C ASP A 258 -25.37 -2.86 -8.79
N MET A 259 -25.73 -3.83 -7.96
CA MET A 259 -24.87 -4.36 -6.89
C MET A 259 -23.55 -4.94 -7.42
N SER A 260 -23.52 -5.39 -8.68
CA SER A 260 -22.32 -5.95 -9.31
C SER A 260 -21.28 -4.86 -9.55
N SER A 261 -21.71 -3.69 -10.02
CA SER A 261 -20.85 -2.51 -10.16
C SER A 261 -20.26 -2.07 -8.81
N LEU A 262 -21.05 -2.08 -7.73
CA LEU A 262 -20.55 -1.75 -6.39
C LEU A 262 -19.52 -2.77 -5.87
N ALA A 263 -19.73 -4.07 -6.12
CA ALA A 263 -18.76 -5.09 -5.78
C ALA A 263 -17.44 -4.91 -6.54
N VAL A 264 -17.51 -4.53 -7.81
CA VAL A 264 -16.34 -4.17 -8.61
C VAL A 264 -15.61 -3.00 -7.97
N ASN A 265 -16.30 -1.92 -7.60
CA ASN A 265 -15.67 -0.76 -6.93
C ASN A 265 -14.98 -1.15 -5.61
N VAL A 266 -15.58 -2.05 -4.82
CA VAL A 266 -14.95 -2.61 -3.62
C VAL A 266 -13.69 -3.40 -3.99
N ASN A 267 -13.72 -4.23 -5.04
CA ASN A 267 -12.55 -4.98 -5.49
C ASN A 267 -11.42 -4.05 -5.99
N GLU A 268 -11.76 -3.00 -6.75
CA GLU A 268 -10.81 -2.00 -7.27
C GLU A 268 -10.12 -1.22 -6.15
N THR A 269 -10.85 -0.92 -5.09
CA THR A 269 -10.29 -0.21 -3.96
C THR A 269 -9.48 -1.16 -3.06
N ALA A 270 -9.96 -2.40 -2.90
CA ALA A 270 -9.27 -3.44 -2.13
C ALA A 270 -7.89 -3.76 -2.71
N ILE A 271 -7.74 -3.77 -4.05
CA ILE A 271 -6.47 -4.14 -4.68
C ILE A 271 -5.33 -3.18 -4.32
N GLY A 272 -5.60 -1.89 -4.13
CA GLY A 272 -4.59 -0.91 -3.75
C GLY A 272 -4.03 -1.15 -2.34
N CYS A 273 -4.91 -1.28 -1.35
CA CYS A 273 -4.53 -1.64 0.02
C CYS A 273 -3.84 -3.01 0.07
N PHE A 274 -4.42 -4.02 -0.59
CA PHE A 274 -3.86 -5.37 -0.69
C PHE A 274 -2.44 -5.37 -1.27
N ALA A 275 -2.21 -4.69 -2.40
CA ALA A 275 -0.91 -4.65 -3.08
C ALA A 275 0.18 -4.10 -2.15
N GLY A 276 -0.11 -3.00 -1.45
CA GLY A 276 0.84 -2.40 -0.51
C GLY A 276 1.27 -3.36 0.61
N LEU A 277 0.32 -4.12 1.17
CA LEU A 277 0.58 -5.12 2.21
C LEU A 277 1.41 -6.31 1.68
N VAL A 278 1.17 -6.75 0.44
CA VAL A 278 1.95 -7.81 -0.21
C VAL A 278 3.41 -7.36 -0.45
N GLU A 279 3.62 -6.12 -0.90
CA GLU A 279 4.97 -5.59 -1.14
C GLU A 279 5.84 -5.63 0.12
N CYS A 280 5.26 -5.30 1.27
CA CYS A 280 5.95 -5.08 2.53
C CYS A 280 6.44 -6.38 3.22
N ASP A 281 5.83 -7.53 2.93
CA ASP A 281 6.09 -8.77 3.68
C ASP A 281 6.16 -10.00 2.75
N PHE A 282 7.37 -10.45 2.42
CA PHE A 282 7.80 -11.72 2.98
C PHE A 282 6.87 -12.95 2.87
N ASN A 283 6.29 -13.25 4.01
CA ASN A 283 5.39 -14.35 4.29
C ASN A 283 4.03 -14.10 3.65
N ILE A 284 3.60 -12.85 3.54
CA ILE A 284 2.37 -12.49 2.84
C ILE A 284 2.50 -12.80 1.34
N GLN A 285 3.64 -12.50 0.71
CA GLN A 285 3.91 -12.87 -0.70
C GLN A 285 3.80 -14.39 -0.92
N GLU A 286 4.39 -15.18 -0.02
CA GLU A 286 4.31 -16.65 -0.05
C GLU A 286 2.89 -17.14 0.20
N LYS A 287 2.16 -16.53 1.16
CA LYS A 287 0.76 -16.86 1.46
C LYS A 287 -0.13 -16.61 0.25
N VAL A 288 -0.09 -15.41 -0.34
CA VAL A 288 -0.90 -15.04 -1.52
C VAL A 288 -0.64 -15.96 -2.70
N SER A 289 0.63 -16.30 -2.96
CA SER A 289 0.99 -17.18 -4.08
C SER A 289 0.46 -18.61 -3.92
N ASN A 290 0.09 -19.00 -2.70
CA ASN A 290 -0.56 -20.27 -2.39
C ASN A 290 -2.09 -20.14 -2.23
N MET A 291 -2.70 -19.02 -2.63
CA MET A 291 -4.14 -18.79 -2.63
C MET A 291 -4.68 -18.72 -4.07
N PRO A 292 -5.09 -19.85 -4.69
CA PRO A 292 -5.53 -19.87 -6.09
C PRO A 292 -6.66 -18.88 -6.41
N ALA A 293 -7.58 -18.66 -5.47
CA ALA A 293 -8.66 -17.68 -5.63
C ALA A 293 -8.13 -16.26 -5.86
N VAL A 294 -7.14 -15.83 -5.07
CA VAL A 294 -6.51 -14.51 -5.20
C VAL A 294 -5.70 -14.42 -6.48
N VAL A 295 -4.87 -15.42 -6.78
CA VAL A 295 -4.06 -15.43 -8.01
C VAL A 295 -4.95 -15.39 -9.26
N ASN A 296 -6.02 -16.17 -9.30
CA ASN A 296 -6.98 -16.14 -10.40
C ASN A 296 -7.71 -14.79 -10.48
N LYS A 297 -8.04 -14.16 -9.35
CA LYS A 297 -8.65 -12.83 -9.32
C LYS A 297 -7.70 -11.77 -9.89
N LEU A 298 -6.42 -11.80 -9.52
CA LEU A 298 -5.40 -10.90 -10.08
C LEU A 298 -5.28 -11.09 -11.60
N LEU A 299 -5.14 -12.34 -12.06
CA LEU A 299 -5.05 -12.64 -13.50
C LEU A 299 -6.32 -12.21 -14.26
N PHE A 300 -7.50 -12.39 -13.66
CA PHE A 300 -8.76 -11.92 -14.22
C PHE A 300 -8.77 -10.40 -14.37
N MET A 301 -8.37 -9.66 -13.34
CA MET A 301 -8.31 -8.19 -13.39
C MET A 301 -7.29 -7.68 -14.42
N ILE A 302 -6.17 -8.39 -14.60
CA ILE A 302 -5.13 -8.06 -15.59
C ILE A 302 -5.63 -8.31 -17.03
N ASP A 303 -6.42 -9.36 -17.26
CA ASP A 303 -6.95 -9.68 -18.58
C ASP A 303 -8.05 -8.70 -19.00
N ARG A 304 -7.67 -7.65 -19.74
CA ARG A 304 -8.60 -6.60 -20.19
C ARG A 304 -9.78 -7.13 -20.99
N TYR A 305 -9.63 -8.23 -21.72
CA TYR A 305 -10.75 -8.82 -22.46
C TYR A 305 -11.85 -9.37 -21.53
N GLN A 306 -11.50 -9.70 -20.29
CA GLN A 306 -12.43 -10.16 -19.26
C GLN A 306 -12.80 -9.06 -18.28
N SER A 307 -11.82 -8.28 -17.83
CA SER A 307 -12.00 -7.29 -16.77
C SER A 307 -12.76 -6.05 -17.23
N GLU A 308 -12.51 -5.55 -18.44
CA GLU A 308 -13.19 -4.36 -18.95
C GLU A 308 -14.70 -4.59 -19.14
N PRO A 309 -15.17 -5.68 -19.78
CA PRO A 309 -16.59 -5.99 -19.82
C PRO A 309 -17.23 -6.23 -18.45
N ALA A 310 -16.44 -6.65 -17.46
CA ALA A 310 -16.88 -6.82 -16.08
C ALA A 310 -16.88 -5.51 -15.27
N GLY A 311 -16.56 -4.37 -15.89
CA GLY A 311 -16.62 -3.04 -15.28
C GLY A 311 -15.33 -2.59 -14.59
N TYR A 312 -14.23 -3.34 -14.69
CA TYR A 312 -12.95 -2.92 -14.11
C TYR A 312 -12.28 -1.85 -14.97
N SER A 313 -11.82 -0.81 -14.31
CA SER A 313 -10.99 0.23 -14.86
C SER A 313 -9.62 -0.30 -15.29
N LEU A 314 -9.00 0.42 -16.22
CA LEU A 314 -7.62 0.19 -16.60
C LEU A 314 -6.67 0.39 -15.41
N PHE A 315 -6.95 1.36 -14.54
CA PHE A 315 -6.11 1.64 -13.38
C PHE A 315 -6.07 0.46 -12.40
N SER A 316 -7.22 -0.14 -12.07
CA SER A 316 -7.24 -1.32 -11.21
C SER A 316 -6.53 -2.53 -11.84
N SER A 317 -6.57 -2.64 -13.17
CA SER A 317 -5.81 -3.65 -13.92
C SER A 317 -4.28 -3.43 -13.81
N GLN A 318 -3.83 -2.17 -13.90
CA GLN A 318 -2.42 -1.80 -13.68
C GLN A 318 -1.98 -2.14 -12.25
N VAL A 319 -2.78 -1.77 -11.24
CA VAL A 319 -2.48 -2.07 -9.83
C VAL A 319 -2.46 -3.59 -9.58
N ALA A 320 -3.39 -4.35 -10.19
CA ALA A 320 -3.40 -5.81 -10.10
C ALA A 320 -2.14 -6.44 -10.72
N SER A 321 -1.67 -5.94 -11.87
CA SER A 321 -0.41 -6.40 -12.48
C SER A 321 0.81 -6.12 -11.60
N ASN A 322 0.81 -5.01 -10.88
CA ASN A 322 1.87 -4.69 -9.93
C ASN A 322 1.78 -5.54 -8.66
N ALA A 323 0.58 -5.80 -8.15
CA ALA A 323 0.35 -6.73 -7.04
C ALA A 323 0.85 -8.15 -7.37
N LEU A 324 0.65 -8.61 -8.60
CA LEU A 324 1.21 -9.89 -9.07
C LEU A 324 2.74 -9.86 -9.12
N PHE A 325 3.35 -8.74 -9.56
CA PHE A 325 4.79 -8.55 -9.51
C PHE A 325 5.33 -8.64 -8.07
N TYR A 326 4.66 -8.04 -7.09
CA TYR A 326 5.03 -8.13 -5.68
C TYR A 326 5.03 -9.56 -5.14
N CYS A 327 4.11 -10.38 -5.61
CA CYS A 327 4.08 -11.81 -5.27
C CYS A 327 5.34 -12.56 -5.76
N THR A 328 6.15 -11.99 -6.66
CA THR A 328 7.38 -12.60 -7.17
C THR A 328 8.65 -12.19 -6.43
N PHE A 329 8.56 -11.32 -5.41
CA PHE A 329 9.75 -10.81 -4.71
C PHE A 329 10.42 -11.91 -3.89
N ASN A 330 9.63 -12.73 -3.21
CA ASN A 330 10.10 -13.95 -2.53
C ASN A 330 10.36 -15.09 -3.54
N VAL A 331 11.49 -15.79 -3.39
CA VAL A 331 11.88 -16.86 -4.32
C VAL A 331 10.95 -18.08 -4.24
N LYS A 332 10.40 -18.38 -3.05
CA LYS A 332 9.44 -19.48 -2.87
C LYS A 332 8.09 -19.17 -3.50
N SER A 333 7.63 -17.94 -3.34
CA SER A 333 6.34 -17.49 -3.86
C SER A 333 6.31 -17.53 -5.39
N ALA A 334 7.41 -17.16 -6.05
CA ALA A 334 7.57 -17.30 -7.51
C ALA A 334 7.37 -18.76 -7.99
N GLN A 335 7.89 -19.76 -7.27
CA GLN A 335 7.66 -21.17 -7.62
C GLN A 335 6.21 -21.61 -7.38
N SER A 336 5.54 -21.10 -6.34
CA SER A 336 4.11 -21.35 -6.12
C SER A 336 3.25 -20.80 -7.27
N LEU A 337 3.57 -19.61 -7.78
CA LEU A 337 2.88 -19.01 -8.95
C LEU A 337 3.06 -19.85 -10.22
N VAL A 338 4.25 -20.40 -10.44
CA VAL A 338 4.50 -21.32 -11.55
C VAL A 338 3.66 -22.58 -11.40
N ASN A 339 3.61 -23.15 -10.19
CA ASN A 339 2.85 -24.38 -9.92
C ASN A 339 1.33 -24.23 -10.12
N CYS A 340 0.79 -23.02 -9.97
CA CYS A 340 -0.65 -22.76 -10.18
C CYS A 340 -1.01 -22.33 -11.60
N GLY A 341 -0.06 -22.38 -12.55
CA GLY A 341 -0.25 -22.07 -13.96
C GLY A 341 -0.38 -20.57 -14.25
N ALA A 342 0.15 -19.72 -13.37
CA ALA A 342 0.08 -18.27 -13.55
C ALA A 342 0.95 -17.79 -14.72
N VAL A 343 2.07 -18.47 -14.99
CA VAL A 343 3.01 -18.10 -16.06
C VAL A 343 2.36 -18.23 -17.43
N GLU A 344 1.73 -19.37 -17.73
CA GLU A 344 1.11 -19.64 -19.02
C GLU A 344 -0.07 -18.70 -19.28
N LYS A 345 -0.89 -18.46 -18.24
CA LYS A 345 -2.01 -17.52 -18.30
C LYS A 345 -1.51 -16.09 -18.53
N LEU A 346 -0.55 -15.62 -17.74
CA LEU A 346 -0.03 -14.26 -17.86
C LEU A 346 0.66 -14.05 -19.21
N LEU A 347 1.36 -15.06 -19.73
CA LEU A 347 1.99 -15.02 -21.04
C LEU A 347 0.93 -14.90 -22.16
N HIS A 348 -0.15 -15.68 -22.10
CA HIS A 348 -1.26 -15.55 -23.04
C HIS A 348 -1.91 -14.16 -22.98
N ILE A 349 -2.25 -13.71 -21.77
CA ILE A 349 -2.88 -12.41 -21.50
C ILE A 349 -2.00 -11.28 -22.06
N THR A 350 -0.71 -11.27 -21.71
CA THR A 350 0.22 -10.20 -22.11
C THR A 350 0.44 -10.19 -23.62
N LYS A 351 0.52 -11.36 -24.27
CA LYS A 351 0.60 -11.46 -25.73
C LYS A 351 -0.61 -10.85 -26.42
N ALA A 352 -1.82 -11.04 -25.86
CA ALA A 352 -3.06 -10.60 -26.47
C ALA A 352 -3.16 -9.05 -26.59
N PHE A 353 -2.62 -8.30 -25.62
CA PHE A 353 -2.62 -6.83 -25.64
C PHE A 353 -1.24 -6.20 -25.86
N LEU A 354 -0.21 -6.97 -26.23
CA LEU A 354 1.13 -6.42 -26.45
C LEU A 354 1.16 -5.43 -27.63
N ASN A 355 0.40 -5.75 -28.68
CA ASN A 355 0.30 -4.95 -29.91
C ASN A 355 -0.86 -3.92 -29.86
N ASP A 356 -1.57 -3.86 -28.75
CA ASP A 356 -2.66 -2.90 -28.58
C ASP A 356 -2.08 -1.49 -28.46
N LYS A 357 -2.26 -0.69 -29.52
CA LYS A 357 -1.79 0.70 -29.57
C LYS A 357 -2.55 1.62 -28.60
N ASP A 358 -3.79 1.23 -28.26
CA ASP A 358 -4.61 1.90 -27.24
C ASP A 358 -4.34 1.32 -25.84
N GLY A 359 -3.64 0.17 -25.80
CA GLY A 359 -3.21 -0.53 -24.61
C GLY A 359 -2.15 0.24 -23.83
N ASN A 360 -2.09 -0.04 -22.53
CA ASN A 360 -1.40 0.78 -21.56
C ASN A 360 0.01 0.26 -21.23
N THR A 361 1.02 1.14 -21.36
CA THR A 361 2.44 0.83 -21.13
C THR A 361 2.73 0.27 -19.72
N PRO A 362 2.27 0.88 -18.61
CA PRO A 362 2.43 0.32 -17.25
C PRO A 362 1.88 -1.10 -17.07
N LEU A 363 0.71 -1.41 -17.62
CA LEU A 363 0.12 -2.75 -17.51
C LEU A 363 1.03 -3.80 -18.17
N ARG A 364 1.51 -3.53 -19.38
CA ARG A 364 2.47 -4.39 -20.09
C ARG A 364 3.77 -4.54 -19.32
N TYR A 365 4.26 -3.44 -18.77
CA TYR A 365 5.52 -3.39 -18.03
C TYR A 365 5.49 -4.28 -16.79
N TYR A 366 4.51 -4.17 -15.91
CA TYR A 366 4.44 -5.01 -14.71
C TYR A 366 4.15 -6.48 -15.02
N CYS A 367 3.44 -6.78 -16.12
CA CYS A 367 3.32 -8.16 -16.62
C CYS A 367 4.68 -8.71 -17.06
N CYS A 368 5.46 -7.93 -17.82
CA CYS A 368 6.82 -8.31 -18.24
C CYS A 368 7.74 -8.49 -17.02
N LEU A 369 7.67 -7.60 -16.02
CA LEU A 369 8.44 -7.72 -14.78
C LEU A 369 8.11 -9.00 -14.01
N SER A 370 6.82 -9.34 -13.89
CA SER A 370 6.35 -10.56 -13.23
C SER A 370 6.87 -11.82 -13.94
N LEU A 371 6.74 -11.89 -15.26
CA LEU A 371 7.25 -13.00 -16.07
C LEU A 371 8.78 -13.10 -15.99
N ALA A 372 9.48 -11.97 -16.07
CA ALA A 372 10.93 -11.90 -15.96
C ALA A 372 11.43 -12.37 -14.59
N ARG A 373 10.72 -12.01 -13.50
CA ARG A 373 11.03 -12.47 -12.14
C ARG A 373 10.82 -13.96 -11.98
N MET A 374 9.67 -14.49 -12.38
CA MET A 374 9.41 -15.94 -12.33
C MET A 374 10.44 -16.71 -13.16
N CYS A 375 10.80 -16.22 -14.34
CA CYS A 375 11.81 -16.85 -15.21
C CYS A 375 13.23 -16.83 -14.63
N SER A 376 13.60 -15.79 -13.88
CA SER A 376 14.96 -15.61 -13.34
C SER A 376 15.13 -16.09 -11.90
N ALA A 377 14.03 -16.35 -11.19
CA ALA A 377 14.03 -16.76 -9.80
C ALA A 377 14.81 -18.08 -9.58
N PRO A 378 15.76 -18.13 -8.63
CA PRO A 378 16.68 -19.26 -8.46
C PRO A 378 16.04 -20.63 -8.18
N LEU A 379 14.85 -20.66 -7.55
CA LEU A 379 14.14 -21.91 -7.25
C LEU A 379 13.16 -22.33 -8.35
N VAL A 380 12.86 -21.44 -9.30
CA VAL A 380 11.86 -21.69 -10.33
C VAL A 380 12.40 -22.65 -11.39
N LYS A 381 11.57 -23.65 -11.72
CA LYS A 381 11.80 -24.55 -12.86
C LYS A 381 10.75 -24.30 -13.93
N LEU A 382 11.18 -23.70 -15.04
CA LEU A 382 10.42 -23.57 -16.28
C LEU A 382 11.13 -24.34 -17.38
N ASP A 383 10.35 -24.86 -18.33
CA ASP A 383 10.90 -25.46 -19.54
C ASP A 383 11.51 -24.39 -20.47
N ILE A 384 12.33 -24.85 -21.41
CA ILE A 384 13.08 -23.97 -22.30
C ILE A 384 12.15 -23.17 -23.22
N ASP A 385 11.06 -23.78 -23.69
CA ASP A 385 10.15 -23.15 -24.65
C ASP A 385 9.39 -22.00 -23.97
N THR A 386 8.92 -22.21 -22.73
CA THR A 386 8.30 -21.17 -21.91
C THR A 386 9.29 -20.03 -21.64
N CYS A 387 10.53 -20.32 -21.27
CA CYS A 387 11.56 -19.29 -21.06
C CYS A 387 11.82 -18.48 -22.34
N MET A 388 11.89 -19.13 -23.50
CA MET A 388 12.06 -18.47 -24.79
C MET A 388 10.88 -17.57 -25.14
N ALA A 389 9.66 -18.04 -24.90
CA ALA A 389 8.44 -17.26 -25.14
C ALA A 389 8.37 -16.02 -24.23
N ILE A 390 8.84 -16.11 -22.98
CA ILE A 390 8.97 -14.96 -22.07
C ILE A 390 10.00 -13.96 -22.61
N HIS A 391 11.17 -14.43 -23.05
CA HIS A 391 12.21 -13.54 -23.60
C HIS A 391 11.76 -12.82 -24.87
N GLU A 392 11.11 -13.53 -25.80
CA GLU A 392 10.54 -12.93 -27.02
C GLU A 392 9.53 -11.82 -26.68
N LEU A 393 8.64 -12.08 -25.71
CA LEU A 393 7.68 -11.10 -25.24
C LEU A 393 8.36 -9.85 -24.65
N ILE A 394 9.41 -10.04 -23.85
CA ILE A 394 10.17 -8.93 -23.25
C ILE A 394 10.90 -8.13 -24.33
N ASP A 395 11.53 -8.79 -25.31
CA ASP A 395 12.22 -8.08 -26.39
C ASP A 395 11.20 -7.24 -27.22
N LEU A 396 10.02 -7.79 -27.53
CA LEU A 396 8.94 -7.03 -28.19
C LEU A 396 8.51 -5.78 -27.40
N PHE A 397 8.40 -5.91 -26.06
CA PHE A 397 8.11 -4.76 -25.19
C PHE A 397 9.23 -3.71 -25.28
N LEU A 398 10.49 -4.13 -25.13
CA LEU A 398 11.66 -3.24 -25.12
C LEU A 398 11.90 -2.56 -26.47
N ASP A 399 11.55 -3.21 -27.58
CA ASP A 399 11.66 -2.63 -28.93
C ASP A 399 10.61 -1.53 -29.18
N SER A 400 9.52 -1.52 -28.40
CA SER A 400 8.36 -0.64 -28.63
C SER A 400 8.24 0.51 -27.62
N HIS A 401 9.00 0.52 -26.53
CA HIS A 401 8.81 1.46 -25.42
C HIS A 401 10.14 2.04 -24.92
N VAL A 402 10.08 3.23 -24.31
CA VAL A 402 11.23 3.87 -23.65
C VAL A 402 11.02 4.00 -22.13
N PRO A 403 12.09 4.02 -21.30
CA PRO A 403 11.95 4.03 -19.85
C PRO A 403 11.11 5.19 -19.28
N ASN A 404 11.17 6.37 -19.91
CA ASN A 404 10.52 7.58 -19.40
C ASN A 404 8.99 7.48 -19.31
N GLU A 405 8.35 6.67 -20.16
CA GLU A 405 6.89 6.48 -20.16
C GLU A 405 6.39 5.89 -18.83
N ILE A 406 7.22 5.06 -18.17
CA ILE A 406 6.87 4.44 -16.90
C ILE A 406 7.07 5.42 -15.74
N SER A 407 8.18 6.15 -15.71
CA SER A 407 8.44 7.13 -14.65
C SER A 407 7.39 8.24 -14.63
N GLU A 408 6.94 8.71 -15.81
CA GLU A 408 5.88 9.72 -15.88
C GLU A 408 4.55 9.20 -15.28
N TRP A 409 4.23 7.93 -15.51
CA TRP A 409 3.04 7.31 -14.93
C TRP A 409 3.18 7.15 -13.41
N GLU A 410 4.31 6.64 -12.92
CA GLU A 410 4.54 6.44 -11.49
C GLU A 410 4.55 7.76 -10.71
N GLU A 411 5.16 8.81 -11.25
CA GLU A 411 5.13 10.15 -10.67
C GLU A 411 3.70 10.71 -10.62
N LYS A 412 2.93 10.59 -11.72
CA LYS A 412 1.53 11.03 -11.77
C LYS A 412 0.64 10.28 -10.77
N SER A 413 0.92 9.00 -10.54
CA SER A 413 0.22 8.16 -9.57
C SER A 413 0.76 8.28 -8.14
N SER A 414 1.72 9.19 -7.88
CA SER A 414 2.36 9.39 -6.58
C SER A 414 2.92 8.10 -5.97
N TYR A 415 3.46 7.21 -6.82
CA TYR A 415 3.88 5.88 -6.40
C TYR A 415 4.98 5.92 -5.32
N VAL A 416 4.89 4.99 -4.36
CA VAL A 416 5.87 4.81 -3.27
C VAL A 416 6.29 3.35 -3.23
N TRP A 417 7.54 3.11 -3.60
CA TRP A 417 8.19 1.80 -3.56
C TRP A 417 8.73 1.48 -2.15
N MET A 418 8.69 0.21 -1.78
CA MET A 418 9.22 -0.30 -0.51
C MET A 418 10.59 -0.94 -0.68
N THR A 419 10.93 -1.40 -1.89
CA THR A 419 12.22 -2.01 -2.18
C THR A 419 12.56 -1.91 -3.67
N MET A 420 13.84 -1.74 -3.97
CA MET A 420 14.42 -1.75 -5.32
C MET A 420 15.13 -3.07 -5.64
N VAL A 421 15.26 -3.97 -4.66
CA VAL A 421 15.96 -5.26 -4.79
C VAL A 421 15.47 -6.11 -5.98
N PRO A 422 14.16 -6.26 -6.24
CA PRO A 422 13.67 -7.11 -7.34
C PRO A 422 14.11 -6.61 -8.72
N LEU A 423 14.25 -5.30 -8.91
CA LEU A 423 14.72 -4.72 -10.18
C LEU A 423 16.23 -4.92 -10.34
N VAL A 424 17.00 -4.74 -9.25
CA VAL A 424 18.43 -5.07 -9.25
C VAL A 424 18.63 -6.56 -9.53
N HIS A 425 17.79 -7.44 -8.99
CA HIS A 425 17.83 -8.87 -9.31
C HIS A 425 17.72 -9.11 -10.82
N LEU A 426 16.71 -8.52 -11.47
CA LEU A 426 16.52 -8.67 -12.91
C LEU A 426 17.76 -8.21 -13.68
N ALA A 427 18.38 -7.10 -13.28
CA ALA A 427 19.60 -6.59 -13.90
C ALA A 427 20.80 -7.57 -13.76
N PHE A 428 20.82 -8.40 -12.71
CA PHE A 428 21.81 -9.48 -12.52
C PHE A 428 21.48 -10.79 -13.26
N ALA A 429 20.35 -10.89 -13.97
CA ALA A 429 19.90 -12.14 -14.59
C ALA A 429 20.66 -12.55 -15.88
N GLY A 430 21.66 -11.78 -16.34
CA GLY A 430 22.38 -12.02 -17.60
C GLY A 430 23.47 -13.09 -17.52
N ARG A 431 23.17 -14.26 -16.93
CA ARG A 431 24.08 -15.35 -16.52
C ARG A 431 25.45 -15.41 -17.25
N ILE A 432 26.50 -15.64 -16.48
CA ILE A 432 27.82 -15.99 -17.03
C ILE A 432 27.80 -17.48 -17.41
N GLU A 433 27.86 -17.78 -18.71
CA GLU A 433 28.05 -19.12 -19.24
C GLU A 433 29.39 -19.19 -19.99
N ASN A 434 30.25 -20.17 -19.67
CA ASN A 434 31.54 -20.38 -20.33
C ASN A 434 32.44 -19.11 -20.41
N ASN A 435 32.59 -18.38 -19.30
CA ASN A 435 33.36 -17.14 -19.21
C ASN A 435 32.91 -16.00 -20.15
N ARG A 436 31.69 -16.05 -20.69
CA ARG A 436 31.06 -14.94 -21.43
C ARG A 436 29.71 -14.62 -20.82
N GLN A 437 29.46 -13.33 -20.58
CA GLN A 437 28.13 -12.87 -20.15
C GLN A 437 27.18 -12.90 -21.35
N ARG A 438 26.08 -13.64 -21.26
CA ARG A 438 24.99 -13.58 -22.24
C ARG A 438 23.90 -12.67 -21.68
N SER A 439 23.73 -11.49 -22.28
CA SER A 439 22.64 -10.59 -21.95
C SER A 439 21.31 -11.30 -22.25
N SER A 440 20.55 -11.63 -21.22
CA SER A 440 19.17 -12.09 -21.34
C SER A 440 18.22 -10.91 -21.54
N SER A 441 17.05 -11.14 -22.14
CA SER A 441 16.00 -10.11 -22.27
C SER A 441 15.55 -9.64 -20.88
N THR A 442 15.55 -10.55 -19.88
CA THR A 442 15.38 -10.23 -18.46
C THR A 442 16.40 -9.21 -17.94
N GLN A 443 17.70 -9.38 -18.25
CA GLN A 443 18.73 -8.41 -17.86
C GLN A 443 18.50 -7.05 -18.51
N LYS A 444 18.14 -7.01 -19.80
CA LYS A 444 17.81 -5.77 -20.48
C LYS A 444 16.62 -5.07 -19.83
N LEU A 445 15.57 -5.81 -19.46
CA LEU A 445 14.40 -5.28 -18.76
C LEU A 445 14.78 -4.72 -17.39
N GLY A 446 15.60 -5.43 -16.60
CA GLY A 446 16.08 -4.93 -15.32
C GLY A 446 16.88 -3.63 -15.43
N ILE A 447 17.74 -3.51 -16.45
CA ILE A 447 18.48 -2.26 -16.72
C ILE A 447 17.52 -1.16 -17.18
N PHE A 448 16.57 -1.46 -18.08
CA PHE A 448 15.52 -0.55 -18.52
C PHE A 448 14.74 0.02 -17.33
N SER A 449 14.39 -0.85 -16.37
CA SER A 449 13.73 -0.47 -15.13
C SER A 449 14.58 0.45 -14.27
N LEU A 450 15.82 0.07 -13.98
CA LEU A 450 16.70 0.85 -13.12
C LEU A 450 16.99 2.26 -13.67
N VAL A 451 17.03 2.43 -15.00
CA VAL A 451 17.30 3.73 -15.64
C VAL A 451 16.28 4.79 -15.27
N HIS A 452 14.98 4.48 -15.36
CA HIS A 452 13.94 5.44 -15.01
C HIS A 452 13.64 5.45 -13.51
N MET A 453 13.68 4.29 -12.85
CA MET A 453 13.37 4.22 -11.43
C MET A 453 14.33 5.06 -10.59
N LEU A 454 15.62 5.02 -10.94
CA LEU A 454 16.66 5.78 -10.23
C LEU A 454 16.85 7.20 -10.80
N SER A 455 16.04 7.66 -11.76
CA SER A 455 15.95 9.08 -12.10
C SER A 455 15.12 9.87 -11.08
N ILE A 456 14.26 9.18 -10.32
CA ILE A 456 13.46 9.73 -9.21
C ILE A 456 14.31 9.79 -7.94
N GLU A 457 14.31 10.93 -7.23
CA GLU A 457 15.18 11.13 -6.05
C GLU A 457 14.79 10.23 -4.87
N GLU A 458 13.51 10.05 -4.59
CA GLU A 458 13.02 9.21 -3.50
C GLU A 458 13.45 7.75 -3.70
N ASN A 459 13.36 7.24 -4.94
CA ASN A 459 13.80 5.90 -5.29
C ASN A 459 15.34 5.75 -5.19
N ARG A 460 16.10 6.82 -5.47
CA ARG A 460 17.56 6.82 -5.21
C ARG A 460 17.84 6.71 -3.72
N GLN A 461 17.13 7.47 -2.88
CA GLN A 461 17.29 7.39 -1.43
C GLN A 461 16.93 6.01 -0.88
N LEU A 462 15.88 5.39 -1.42
CA LEU A 462 15.53 3.99 -1.13
C LEU A 462 16.66 3.02 -1.53
N ALA A 463 17.19 3.14 -2.75
CA ALA A 463 18.29 2.28 -3.18
C ALA A 463 19.60 2.51 -2.39
N LEU A 464 19.82 3.72 -1.87
CA LEU A 464 20.92 4.04 -0.95
C LEU A 464 20.71 3.36 0.41
N SER A 465 19.51 3.45 0.98
CA SER A 465 19.20 2.84 2.28
C SER A 465 19.29 1.31 2.25
N GLU A 466 18.95 0.70 1.11
CA GLU A 466 19.10 -0.74 0.85
C GLU A 466 20.54 -1.17 0.46
N ASN A 467 21.50 -0.23 0.41
CA ASN A 467 22.90 -0.49 0.03
C ASN A 467 23.06 -1.13 -1.37
N LEU A 468 22.25 -0.74 -2.35
CA LEU A 468 22.23 -1.34 -3.68
C LEU A 468 23.28 -0.76 -4.64
N PHE A 469 23.67 0.50 -4.47
CA PHE A 469 24.63 1.17 -5.35
C PHE A 469 25.97 0.44 -5.52
N PRO A 470 26.61 -0.08 -4.45
CA PRO A 470 27.82 -0.89 -4.60
C PRO A 470 27.64 -2.11 -5.53
N TYR A 471 26.47 -2.75 -5.52
CA TYR A 471 26.18 -3.87 -6.43
C TYR A 471 26.03 -3.40 -7.88
N LEU A 472 25.39 -2.25 -8.10
CA LEU A 472 25.24 -1.66 -9.44
C LEU A 472 26.60 -1.25 -10.04
N VAL A 473 27.51 -0.73 -9.22
CA VAL A 473 28.89 -0.47 -9.64
C VAL A 473 29.58 -1.76 -10.09
N CYS A 474 29.49 -2.83 -9.29
CA CYS A 474 30.05 -4.13 -9.69
C CYS A 474 29.40 -4.67 -10.97
N LEU A 475 28.07 -4.57 -11.12
CA LEU A 475 27.35 -5.00 -12.32
C LEU A 475 27.88 -4.28 -13.58
N SER A 476 28.15 -2.98 -13.48
CA SER A 476 28.68 -2.17 -14.59
C SER A 476 30.03 -2.64 -15.14
N TRP A 477 30.80 -3.40 -14.34
CA TRP A 477 32.08 -3.98 -14.78
C TRP A 477 31.90 -5.17 -15.71
N HIS A 478 30.74 -5.82 -15.67
CA HIS A 478 30.45 -7.02 -16.44
C HIS A 478 29.54 -6.74 -17.65
N LEU A 479 28.74 -5.67 -17.61
CA LEU A 479 27.81 -5.32 -18.70
C LEU A 479 28.51 -4.96 -20.03
N PRO A 480 27.90 -5.32 -21.19
CA PRO A 480 28.29 -4.78 -22.50
C PRO A 480 28.19 -3.25 -22.55
N CYS A 481 28.88 -2.62 -23.52
CA CYS A 481 29.00 -1.16 -23.61
C CYS A 481 27.65 -0.41 -23.51
N ASP A 482 26.60 -0.82 -24.23
CA ASP A 482 25.29 -0.13 -24.19
C ASP A 482 24.66 -0.16 -22.79
N GLY A 483 24.56 -1.34 -22.17
CA GLY A 483 24.02 -1.48 -20.81
C GLY A 483 24.88 -0.78 -19.76
N LYS A 484 26.21 -0.77 -19.96
CA LYS A 484 27.16 -0.07 -19.09
C LYS A 484 26.97 1.43 -19.14
N GLU A 485 26.80 2.03 -20.32
CA GLU A 485 26.57 3.48 -20.45
C GLU A 485 25.22 3.87 -19.85
N LYS A 486 24.16 3.09 -20.08
CA LYS A 486 22.85 3.30 -19.44
C LYS A 486 22.95 3.31 -17.92
N LEU A 487 23.65 2.35 -17.33
CA LEU A 487 23.84 2.29 -15.88
C LEU A 487 24.79 3.37 -15.36
N ARG A 488 25.81 3.78 -16.13
CA ARG A 488 26.70 4.88 -15.78
C ARG A 488 25.96 6.20 -15.64
N THR A 489 25.02 6.49 -16.53
CA THR A 489 24.17 7.70 -16.44
C THR A 489 23.42 7.75 -15.11
N VAL A 490 22.87 6.60 -14.68
CA VAL A 490 22.18 6.47 -13.38
C VAL A 490 23.13 6.68 -12.20
N LEU A 491 24.37 6.22 -12.32
CA LEU A 491 25.39 6.29 -11.27
C LEU A 491 26.11 7.65 -11.22
N ALA A 492 26.04 8.48 -12.27
CA ALA A 492 26.89 9.66 -12.46
C ALA A 492 26.84 10.73 -11.34
N ASN A 493 25.74 10.79 -10.59
CA ASN A 493 25.52 11.81 -9.55
C ASN A 493 26.01 11.40 -8.14
N ASN A 494 26.60 10.21 -7.98
CA ASN A 494 26.96 9.68 -6.68
C ASN A 494 28.48 9.54 -6.54
N VAL A 495 29.04 10.09 -5.46
CA VAL A 495 30.45 9.92 -5.09
C VAL A 495 30.62 8.52 -4.50
N PHE A 496 31.07 7.56 -5.30
CA PHE A 496 31.26 6.20 -4.81
C PHE A 496 32.65 5.98 -4.22
N THR A 497 32.68 5.50 -2.98
CA THR A 497 33.80 4.69 -2.52
C THR A 497 33.80 3.36 -3.29
N PRO A 498 34.97 2.81 -3.66
CA PRO A 498 35.05 1.51 -4.32
C PRO A 498 34.25 0.44 -3.55
N PRO A 499 33.49 -0.44 -4.23
CA PRO A 499 32.78 -1.53 -3.55
C PRO A 499 33.73 -2.38 -2.71
N SER A 500 33.28 -2.79 -1.53
CA SER A 500 34.07 -3.70 -0.69
C SER A 500 34.30 -5.04 -1.39
N LEU A 501 35.39 -5.74 -1.03
CA LEU A 501 35.65 -7.09 -1.54
C LEU A 501 34.47 -8.05 -1.26
N LYS A 502 33.77 -7.88 -0.13
CA LYS A 502 32.55 -8.64 0.20
C LYS A 502 31.47 -8.43 -0.86
N VAL A 503 31.19 -7.18 -1.23
CA VAL A 503 30.18 -6.85 -2.25
C VAL A 503 30.62 -7.36 -3.62
N ALA A 504 31.88 -7.14 -4.01
CA ALA A 504 32.40 -7.62 -5.29
C ALA A 504 32.27 -9.14 -5.44
N ALA A 505 32.64 -9.91 -4.40
CA ALA A 505 32.48 -11.37 -4.39
C ALA A 505 31.00 -11.79 -4.48
N LYS A 506 30.11 -11.12 -3.75
CA LYS A 506 28.67 -11.36 -3.85
C LYS A 506 28.11 -11.04 -5.23
N SER A 507 28.55 -9.97 -5.88
CA SER A 507 28.10 -9.61 -7.23
C SER A 507 28.47 -10.68 -8.26
N VAL A 508 29.68 -11.25 -8.16
CA VAL A 508 30.07 -12.40 -9.02
C VAL A 508 29.16 -13.60 -8.75
N LEU A 509 28.89 -13.93 -7.48
CA LEU A 509 27.98 -15.02 -7.14
C LEU A 509 26.53 -14.74 -7.58
N ALA A 510 26.08 -13.48 -7.54
CA ALA A 510 24.76 -13.07 -8.00
C ALA A 510 24.57 -13.35 -9.50
N LEU A 511 25.60 -13.09 -10.32
CA LEU A 511 25.57 -13.40 -11.76
C LEU A 511 25.51 -14.91 -12.06
N MET A 512 25.85 -15.76 -11.08
CA MET A 512 25.81 -17.22 -11.21
C MET A 512 24.55 -17.85 -10.61
N ARG A 513 24.09 -17.34 -9.46
CA ARG A 513 23.05 -17.97 -8.62
C ARG A 513 21.80 -17.10 -8.43
N GLY A 514 21.78 -15.90 -9.01
CA GLY A 514 20.75 -14.88 -8.75
C GLY A 514 21.04 -14.06 -7.50
N LEU A 515 20.63 -12.79 -7.52
CA LEU A 515 20.88 -11.85 -6.41
C LEU A 515 20.21 -12.30 -5.11
N ASP A 516 19.01 -12.87 -5.19
CA ASP A 516 18.20 -13.28 -4.01
C ASP A 516 18.93 -14.29 -3.12
N MET A 517 19.77 -15.15 -3.72
CA MET A 517 20.53 -16.17 -2.99
C MET A 517 21.72 -15.61 -2.21
N VAL A 518 22.18 -14.40 -2.53
CA VAL A 518 23.46 -13.86 -2.04
C VAL A 518 23.34 -12.51 -1.35
N PHE A 519 22.25 -11.78 -1.55
CA PHE A 519 22.07 -10.43 -1.04
C PHE A 519 22.21 -10.38 0.49
N ASN A 520 21.61 -11.35 1.19
CA ASN A 520 21.59 -11.44 2.66
C ASN A 520 22.74 -12.26 3.29
N LEU A 521 23.73 -12.73 2.49
CA LEU A 521 24.93 -13.44 3.00
C LEU A 521 25.97 -12.51 3.67
#